data_AF-A0A914KQW4-F1
#
_entry.id   AF-A0A914KQW4-F1
#
_cell.length_a   1.000
_cell.length_b   1.000
_cell.length_c   1.000
_cell.angle_alpha   90.00
_cell.angle_beta   90.00
_cell.angle_gamma   90.00
#
_symmetry.space_group_name_H-M   'P 1'
#
loop_
_entity.id
_entity.type
_entity.pdbx_description
1 polymer ?
#
loop_
_entity_poly.entity_id
_entity_poly.type
_entity_poly.pdbx_seq_one_letter_code
_entity_poly.pdbx_strand_id
1 'polypeptide(L)' 'MAPDMFPVRVLVETVRSQHCIGCAHDGNPLVDTFAVVGGQTMLSQLVETVLAALGLPQLIQDSKGEV' A
#
# COMPACT_ATOMS: atom_id res chain seq x y z
N MET A 1 9.75 24.32 -8.26
CA MET A 1 9.68 23.36 -7.15
C MET A 1 9.85 21.97 -7.72
N ALA A 2 10.92 21.25 -7.38
CA ALA A 2 10.90 19.79 -7.55
C ALA A 2 9.85 19.25 -6.56
N PRO A 3 9.01 18.28 -6.94
CA PRO A 3 8.15 17.63 -5.97
C PRO A 3 9.06 16.98 -4.92
N ASP A 4 8.92 17.39 -3.65
CA ASP A 4 9.55 16.66 -2.55
C ASP A 4 9.09 15.22 -2.66
N MET A 5 10.01 14.26 -2.73
CA MET A 5 9.70 12.83 -2.79
C MET A 5 10.26 12.19 -1.55
N PHE A 6 9.53 11.24 -0.96
CA PHE A 6 10.02 10.50 0.20
C PHE A 6 9.84 8.99 0.00
N PRO A 7 10.86 8.19 0.39
CA PRO A 7 10.77 6.74 0.34
C PRO A 7 9.94 6.23 1.53
N VAL A 8 9.00 5.33 1.25
CA VAL A 8 8.19 4.62 2.25
C VAL A 8 8.49 3.14 2.13
N ARG A 9 8.84 2.48 3.25
CA ARG A 9 8.97 1.03 3.30
C ARG A 9 7.58 0.41 3.36
N VAL A 10 7.29 -0.53 2.47
CA VAL A 10 5.94 -1.08 2.27
C VAL A 10 6.03 -2.60 2.19
N LEU A 11 5.21 -3.25 3.01
CA LEU A 11 4.88 -4.67 2.89
C LEU A 11 3.44 -4.77 2.39
N VAL A 12 3.23 -5.47 1.28
CA VAL A 12 1.90 -5.78 0.74
C VAL A 12 1.64 -7.25 0.97
N GLU A 13 0.58 -7.57 1.70
CA GLU A 13 0.16 -8.94 1.98
C GLU A 13 -1.24 -9.19 1.42
N THR A 14 -1.51 -10.45 1.08
CA THR A 14 -2.85 -10.90 0.66
C THR A 14 -3.44 -11.87 1.66
N VAL A 15 -4.72 -11.70 1.92
CA VAL A 15 -5.49 -12.66 2.70
C VAL A 15 -6.04 -13.74 1.78
N ARG A 16 -6.19 -14.97 2.27
CA ARG A 16 -6.80 -16.05 1.49
C ARG A 16 -8.22 -15.65 1.08
N SER A 17 -8.64 -16.05 -0.11
CA SER A 17 -10.02 -15.93 -0.58
C SER A 17 -10.94 -16.56 0.48
N GLN A 18 -11.82 -15.75 1.11
CA GLN A 18 -12.72 -16.03 2.25
C GLN A 18 -12.31 -15.48 3.62
N HIS A 19 -11.11 -14.94 3.80
CA HIS A 19 -10.76 -14.19 5.02
C HIS A 19 -11.04 -12.70 4.83
N CYS A 20 -11.59 -12.06 5.86
CA CYS A 20 -11.84 -10.62 5.79
C CYS A 20 -10.55 -9.84 6.04
N ILE A 21 -10.30 -8.80 5.24
CA ILE A 21 -9.09 -7.96 5.32
C ILE A 21 -8.90 -7.37 6.73
N GLY A 22 -9.99 -7.13 7.47
CA GLY A 22 -9.95 -6.58 8.83
C GLY A 22 -9.79 -7.60 9.96
N CYS A 23 -9.96 -8.90 9.72
CA CYS A 23 -9.89 -9.96 10.74
C CYS A 23 -8.80 -10.99 10.50
N ALA A 24 -8.19 -10.99 9.31
CA ALA A 24 -7.05 -11.83 9.03
C ALA A 24 -5.84 -11.31 9.80
N HIS A 25 -5.21 -12.21 10.57
CA HIS A 25 -3.95 -11.93 11.26
C HIS A 25 -2.74 -12.52 10.52
N ASP A 26 -2.98 -13.28 9.45
CA ASP A 26 -1.98 -13.91 8.62
C ASP A 26 -2.28 -13.64 7.15
N GLY A 27 -1.32 -13.02 6.47
CA GLY A 27 -1.33 -12.79 5.03
C GLY A 27 -0.20 -13.55 4.34
N ASN A 28 -0.29 -13.66 3.01
CA ASN A 28 0.83 -14.08 2.18
C ASN A 28 1.50 -12.83 1.59
N PRO A 29 2.80 -12.58 1.87
CA PRO A 29 3.50 -11.43 1.34
C PRO A 29 3.57 -11.51 -0.19
N LEU A 30 3.10 -10.46 -0.86
CA LEU A 30 3.27 -10.26 -2.29
C LEU A 30 4.53 -9.45 -2.60
N VAL A 31 4.77 -8.39 -1.83
CA VAL A 31 5.83 -7.41 -2.07
C VAL A 31 6.36 -6.87 -0.74
N ASP A 32 7.67 -6.90 -0.55
CA ASP A 32 8.39 -6.13 0.49
C ASP A 32 9.39 -5.23 -0.22
N THR A 33 9.07 -3.94 -0.33
CA THR A 33 9.88 -2.98 -1.11
C THR A 33 9.72 -1.55 -0.60
N PHE A 34 10.36 -0.60 -1.29
CA PHE A 34 10.16 0.83 -1.07
C PHE A 34 9.32 1.43 -2.20
N ALA A 35 8.32 2.21 -1.82
CA ALA A 35 7.58 3.07 -2.74
C ALA A 35 8.07 4.51 -2.58
N VAL A 36 8.27 5.22 -3.68
CA VAL A 36 8.60 6.64 -3.67
C VAL A 36 7.31 7.43 -3.91
N VAL A 37 6.90 8.21 -2.93
CA VAL A 37 5.67 9.00 -2.97
C VAL A 37 5.98 10.49 -2.90
N GLY A 38 5.06 11.31 -3.42
CA GLY A 38 5.18 12.77 -3.38
C GLY A 38 4.88 13.31 -1.99
N GLY A 39 5.61 14.32 -1.54
CA GLY A 39 5.46 15.02 -0.25
C GLY A 39 4.12 15.72 -0.09
N GLN A 40 3.41 15.95 -1.19
CA GLN A 40 2.03 16.46 -1.21
C GLN A 40 0.97 15.36 -1.04
N THR A 41 1.35 14.08 -1.02
CA THR A 41 0.41 12.98 -0.83
C THR A 41 -0.22 13.07 0.56
N MET A 42 -1.54 13.19 0.62
CA MET A 42 -2.27 13.15 1.88
C MET A 42 -2.14 11.77 2.50
N LEU A 43 -2.01 11.70 3.84
CA LEU A 43 -1.92 10.42 4.55
C LEU A 43 -3.12 9.49 4.26
N SER A 44 -4.32 10.05 4.10
CA SER A 44 -5.53 9.29 3.71
C SER A 44 -5.42 8.62 2.34
N GLN A 45 -4.59 9.15 1.44
CA GLN A 45 -4.37 8.66 0.08
C GLN A 45 -3.06 7.87 -0.04
N LEU A 46 -2.34 7.67 1.08
CA LEU A 46 -1.01 7.06 1.04
C LEU A 46 -1.06 5.64 0.50
N VAL A 47 -2.03 4.83 0.95
CA VAL A 47 -2.20 3.44 0.48
C VAL A 47 -2.46 3.40 -1.02
N GLU A 48 -3.39 4.22 -1.51
CA GLU A 48 -3.71 4.30 -2.94
C GLU A 48 -2.50 4.72 -3.77
N THR A 49 -1.76 5.73 -3.29
CA THR A 49 -0.57 6.27 -3.97
C THR A 49 0.55 5.24 -4.01
N VAL A 50 0.79 4.54 -2.89
CA VAL A 50 1.78 3.47 -2.79
C VAL A 50 1.43 2.32 -3.74
N LEU A 51 0.20 1.82 -3.70
CA LEU A 51 -0.23 0.73 -4.59
C LEU A 51 -0.15 1.14 -6.07
N ALA A 52 -0.51 2.38 -6.40
CA ALA A 52 -0.34 2.90 -7.75
C ALA A 52 1.14 2.98 -8.17
N ALA A 53 2.03 3.45 -7.28
CA ALA A 53 3.47 3.52 -7.53
C ALA A 53 4.12 2.14 -7.70
N LEU A 54 3.59 1.12 -7.03
CA LEU A 54 4.02 -0.27 -7.16
C LEU A 54 3.42 -0.99 -8.39
N GLY A 55 2.57 -0.33 -9.17
CA GLY A 55 1.90 -0.94 -10.32
C GLY A 55 0.81 -1.93 -9.92
N LEU A 56 0.22 -1.76 -8.73
CA LEU A 56 -0.84 -2.60 -8.17
C LEU A 56 -2.21 -1.88 -8.01
N PRO A 57 -2.69 -1.13 -9.03
CA PRO A 57 -3.91 -0.32 -8.88
C PRO A 57 -5.17 -1.16 -8.64
N GLN A 58 -5.20 -2.41 -9.13
CA GLN A 58 -6.33 -3.32 -8.90
C GLN A 58 -6.55 -3.69 -7.42
N LEU A 59 -5.55 -3.49 -6.56
CA LEU A 59 -5.65 -3.83 -5.14
C LEU A 59 -6.24 -2.69 -4.30
N ILE A 60 -6.38 -1.47 -4.86
CA ILE A 60 -6.77 -0.26 -4.12
C ILE A 60 -8.14 -0.39 -3.45
N GLN A 61 -9.13 -1.00 -4.13
CA GLN A 61 -10.49 -1.13 -3.58
C GLN A 61 -10.59 -2.11 -2.40
N ASP A 62 -9.76 -3.15 -2.41
CA ASP A 62 -9.79 -4.25 -1.45
C ASP A 62 -8.53 -4.28 -0.58
N SER A 63 -8.04 -3.11 -0.19
CA SER A 63 -6.86 -2.98 0.68
C SER A 63 -7.13 -2.11 1.90
N LYS A 64 -6.35 -2.38 2.94
CA LYS A 64 -6.33 -1.63 4.20
C LYS A 64 -4.88 -1.28 4.52
N GLY A 65 -4.63 -0.03 4.91
CA GLY A 65 -3.34 0.39 5.41
C GLY A 65 -3.27 0.27 6.93
N GLU A 66 -2.15 -0.25 7.43
CA GLU A 66 -1.73 -0.15 8.83
C GLU A 66 -0.33 0.47 8.85
N VAL A 67 -0.10 1.41 9.78
CA VAL A 67 1.14 2.21 9.89
C VAL A 67 1.80 1.97 11.23
#